data_AF-A0A552KE54-F1
#
_entry.id   AF-A0A552KE54-F1
#
_cell.length_a   1.000
_cell.length_b   1.000
_cell.length_c   1.000
_cell.angle_alpha   90.00
_cell.angle_beta   90.00
_cell.angle_gamma   90.00
#
_symmetry.space_group_name_H-M   'P 1'
#
loop_
_entity.id
_entity.type
_entity.pdbx_description
1 polymer ?
#
loop_
_entity_poly.entity_id
_entity_poly.type
_entity_poly.pdbx_seq_one_letter_code
_entity_poly.pdbx_strand_id
1 'polypeptide(L)'
;MFFDSEDWQTIIFRLSMAMAVGCLIGYNRQRGGRPAGLRTFIIVSLGAAMFVMIPLQAEGDVGYASSNALSRTIQGVASGVGFLGAGIILQQSHRELNKVQVKGLTSAATIWLAAGLGAASGCGLWQMVLVGTFFTLSTLSGIKRLKKKQPLAKYIKGRKKISRINQEIDSSDNSASH
;
A
#
# COMPACT_ATOMS: atom_id res chain seq x y z
N MET A 1 -38.31 -12.71 -0.32
CA MET A 1 -37.40 -12.12 0.67
C MET A 1 -36.95 -10.79 0.09
N PHE A 2 -37.77 -9.76 0.30
CA PHE A 2 -37.54 -8.40 -0.17
C PHE A 2 -36.57 -7.73 0.79
N PHE A 3 -35.63 -6.97 0.24
CA PHE A 3 -34.68 -6.12 0.96
C PHE A 3 -35.33 -5.43 2.17
N ASP A 4 -34.98 -5.81 3.39
CA ASP A 4 -35.32 -4.99 4.55
C ASP A 4 -34.52 -3.70 4.47
N SER A 5 -35.20 -2.58 4.73
CA SER A 5 -34.61 -1.22 4.66
C SER A 5 -33.50 -0.99 5.71
N GLU A 6 -33.28 -1.96 6.59
CA GLU A 6 -32.33 -1.92 7.71
C GLU A 6 -30.91 -2.41 7.30
N ASP A 7 -30.74 -3.15 6.20
CA ASP A 7 -29.42 -3.70 5.81
C ASP A 7 -28.52 -2.71 5.07
N TRP A 8 -29.10 -1.68 4.45
CA TRP A 8 -28.35 -0.67 3.72
C TRP A 8 -27.39 0.10 4.63
N GLN A 9 -27.79 0.30 5.90
CA GLN A 9 -26.94 0.94 6.91
C GLN A 9 -25.70 0.10 7.19
N THR A 10 -25.85 -1.21 7.34
CA THR A 10 -24.73 -2.16 7.55
C THR A 10 -23.80 -2.20 6.36
N ILE A 11 -24.34 -2.18 5.13
CA ILE A 11 -23.56 -2.16 3.90
C ILE A 11 -22.75 -0.87 3.78
N ILE A 12 -23.41 0.29 3.91
CA ILE A 12 -22.75 1.59 3.90
C ILE A 12 -21.68 1.62 4.98
N PHE A 13 -21.98 1.16 6.20
CA PHE A 13 -21.03 1.17 7.31
C PHE A 13 -19.77 0.36 6.98
N ARG A 14 -19.91 -0.90 6.52
CA ARG A 14 -18.78 -1.77 6.16
C ARG A 14 -17.92 -1.19 5.03
N LEU A 15 -18.58 -0.68 3.98
CA LEU A 15 -17.89 -0.05 2.84
C LEU A 15 -17.22 1.27 3.23
N SER A 16 -17.87 2.09 4.05
CA SER A 16 -17.29 3.33 4.57
C SER A 16 -16.08 3.06 5.45
N MET A 17 -16.11 1.99 6.26
CA MET A 17 -14.98 1.58 7.09
C MET A 17 -13.81 1.09 6.23
N ALA A 18 -14.08 0.27 5.20
CA ALA A 18 -13.07 -0.13 4.22
C ALA A 18 -12.44 1.08 3.51
N MET A 19 -13.28 2.04 3.11
CA MET A 19 -12.84 3.29 2.47
C MET A 19 -11.99 4.13 3.42
N ALA A 20 -12.40 4.29 4.68
CA ALA A 20 -11.68 5.06 5.69
C ALA A 20 -10.29 4.47 5.97
N VAL A 21 -10.18 3.15 6.10
CA VAL A 21 -8.89 2.47 6.31
C VAL A 21 -7.99 2.60 5.09
N GLY A 22 -8.52 2.39 3.89
CA GLY A 22 -7.79 2.63 2.64
C GLY A 22 -7.30 4.08 2.54
N CYS A 23 -8.14 5.05 2.92
CA CYS A 23 -7.79 6.47 3.03
C CYS A 23 -6.64 6.71 4.02
N LEU A 24 -6.71 6.18 5.23
CA LEU A 24 -5.69 6.37 6.27
C LEU A 24 -4.32 5.82 5.85
N ILE A 25 -4.31 4.58 5.33
CA ILE A 25 -3.08 3.94 4.84
C ILE A 25 -2.54 4.70 3.63
N GLY A 26 -3.40 5.00 2.67
CA GLY A 26 -3.06 5.71 1.44
C GLY A 26 -2.54 7.13 1.70
N TYR A 27 -3.12 7.84 2.66
CA TYR A 27 -2.70 9.18 3.06
C TYR A 27 -1.32 9.16 3.68
N ASN A 28 -1.08 8.22 4.60
CA ASN A 28 0.26 8.01 5.13
C ASN A 28 1.21 7.67 3.98
N ARG A 29 0.83 6.80 3.04
CA ARG A 29 1.70 6.40 1.93
C ARG A 29 2.03 7.55 0.97
N GLN A 30 1.05 8.38 0.60
CA GLN A 30 1.20 9.53 -0.28
C GLN A 30 2.11 10.61 0.32
N ARG A 31 1.94 10.93 1.62
CA ARG A 31 2.86 11.83 2.36
C ARG A 31 4.31 11.35 2.35
N GLY A 32 4.56 10.07 2.11
CA GLY A 32 5.89 9.48 2.00
C GLY A 32 6.50 9.52 0.59
N GLY A 33 5.87 10.16 -0.39
CA GLY A 33 6.35 10.23 -1.77
C GLY A 33 6.41 8.88 -2.48
N ARG A 34 5.55 7.93 -2.07
CA ARG A 34 5.53 6.57 -2.61
C ARG A 34 4.63 6.50 -3.87
N PRO A 35 4.93 5.60 -4.82
CA PRO A 35 4.25 5.55 -6.12
C PRO A 35 2.78 5.11 -6.05
N ALA A 36 2.43 4.24 -5.09
CA ALA A 36 1.03 3.90 -4.82
C ALA A 36 0.40 5.00 -3.95
N GLY A 37 -0.56 5.73 -4.53
CA GLY A 37 -1.21 6.88 -3.93
C GLY A 37 -2.53 6.55 -3.22
N LEU A 38 -3.14 7.56 -2.60
CA LEU A 38 -4.37 7.44 -1.82
C LEU A 38 -5.52 6.76 -2.58
N ARG A 39 -5.72 7.10 -3.86
CA ARG A 39 -6.76 6.50 -4.71
C ARG A 39 -6.61 4.98 -4.84
N THR A 40 -5.38 4.48 -4.97
CA THR A 40 -5.10 3.04 -5.12
C THR A 40 -5.54 2.27 -3.88
N PHE A 41 -5.18 2.77 -2.69
CA PHE A 41 -5.53 2.09 -1.43
C PHE A 41 -7.04 2.09 -1.18
N ILE A 42 -7.72 3.19 -1.49
CA ILE A 42 -9.18 3.28 -1.36
C ILE A 42 -9.87 2.23 -2.25
N ILE A 43 -9.52 2.19 -3.54
CA ILE A 43 -10.15 1.28 -4.51
C ILE A 43 -9.87 -0.17 -4.16
N VAL A 44 -8.64 -0.50 -3.74
CA VAL A 44 -8.26 -1.87 -3.36
C VAL A 44 -9.01 -2.33 -2.10
N SER A 45 -9.06 -1.50 -1.05
CA SER A 45 -9.80 -1.83 0.18
C SER A 45 -11.30 -1.96 -0.07
N LEU A 46 -11.88 -1.06 -0.87
CA LEU A 46 -13.29 -1.10 -1.23
C LEU A 46 -13.63 -2.35 -2.05
N GLY A 47 -12.85 -2.66 -3.09
CA GLY A 47 -13.06 -3.84 -3.92
C GLY A 47 -12.94 -5.15 -3.13
N ALA A 48 -11.96 -5.24 -2.22
CA ALA A 48 -11.81 -6.40 -1.35
C ALA A 48 -13.01 -6.58 -0.40
N ALA A 49 -13.54 -5.48 0.16
CA ALA A 49 -14.75 -5.51 0.97
C ALA A 49 -15.95 -6.01 0.16
N MET A 50 -16.14 -5.46 -1.04
CA MET A 50 -17.22 -5.86 -1.94
C MET A 50 -17.15 -7.35 -2.30
N PHE A 51 -15.98 -7.87 -2.69
CA PHE A 51 -15.83 -9.27 -3.04
C PHE A 51 -16.25 -10.20 -1.90
N VAL A 52 -15.83 -9.91 -0.68
CA VAL A 52 -16.19 -10.68 0.52
C VAL A 52 -17.67 -10.55 0.87
N MET A 53 -18.26 -9.38 0.64
CA MET A 53 -19.68 -9.14 0.92
C MET A 53 -20.63 -9.86 -0.04
N ILE A 54 -20.20 -10.20 -1.27
CA ILE A 54 -21.02 -10.93 -2.25
C ILE A 54 -21.49 -12.29 -1.70
N PRO A 55 -20.61 -13.24 -1.33
CA PRO A 55 -21.05 -14.53 -0.81
C PRO A 55 -21.81 -14.40 0.52
N LEU A 56 -21.47 -13.39 1.34
CA LEU A 56 -22.18 -13.13 2.61
C LEU A 56 -23.63 -12.68 2.40
N GLN A 57 -23.93 -11.96 1.32
CA GLN A 57 -25.29 -11.54 0.97
C GLN A 57 -26.02 -12.55 0.07
N ALA A 58 -25.29 -13.29 -0.75
CA ALA A 58 -25.86 -14.17 -1.76
C ALA A 58 -26.41 -15.49 -1.17
N GLU A 59 -25.84 -16.00 -0.07
CA GLU A 59 -26.20 -17.35 0.41
C GLU A 59 -27.24 -17.40 1.54
N GLY A 60 -27.64 -16.29 2.17
CA GLY A 60 -28.58 -16.34 3.31
C GLY A 60 -28.09 -17.23 4.48
N ASP A 61 -28.98 -17.53 5.44
CA ASP A 61 -28.68 -18.17 6.75
C ASP A 61 -28.16 -19.63 6.72
N VAL A 62 -27.76 -20.17 5.57
CA VAL A 62 -27.14 -21.51 5.48
C VAL A 62 -25.65 -21.45 5.85
N GLY A 63 -25.38 -21.48 7.15
CA GLY A 63 -24.05 -21.26 7.75
C GLY A 63 -22.88 -22.14 7.26
N TYR A 64 -23.14 -23.31 6.66
CA TYR A 64 -22.07 -24.21 6.17
C TYR A 64 -21.63 -23.94 4.73
N ALA A 65 -22.52 -23.49 3.84
CA ALA A 65 -22.16 -23.08 2.48
C ALA A 65 -21.36 -21.76 2.52
N SER A 66 -21.79 -20.86 3.41
CA SER A 66 -21.25 -19.50 3.55
C SER A 66 -19.75 -19.47 3.89
N SER A 67 -19.28 -20.35 4.78
CA SER A 67 -17.87 -20.38 5.20
C SER A 67 -16.92 -20.83 4.06
N ASN A 68 -17.34 -21.82 3.25
CA ASN A 68 -16.56 -22.30 2.12
C ASN A 68 -16.51 -21.28 0.98
N ALA A 69 -17.65 -20.65 0.66
CA ALA A 69 -17.71 -19.59 -0.34
C ALA A 69 -16.86 -18.38 0.08
N LEU A 70 -16.98 -17.94 1.34
CA LEU A 70 -16.19 -16.86 1.91
C LEU A 70 -14.68 -17.15 1.86
N SER A 71 -14.27 -18.34 2.29
CA SER A 71 -12.85 -18.74 2.31
C SER A 71 -12.24 -18.73 0.91
N ARG A 72 -12.96 -19.25 -0.11
CA ARG A 72 -12.53 -19.20 -1.51
C ARG A 72 -12.41 -17.77 -2.03
N THR A 73 -13.37 -16.91 -1.68
CA THR A 73 -13.33 -15.49 -2.07
C THR A 73 -12.14 -14.77 -1.45
N ILE A 74 -11.85 -14.98 -0.16
CA ILE A 74 -10.69 -14.40 0.52
C ILE A 74 -9.39 -14.88 -0.14
N GLN A 75 -9.27 -16.16 -0.46
CA GLN A 75 -8.12 -16.72 -1.19
C GLN A 75 -7.98 -16.08 -2.59
N GLY A 76 -9.09 -15.92 -3.31
CA GLY A 76 -9.11 -15.27 -4.62
C GLY A 76 -8.66 -13.81 -4.56
N VAL A 77 -9.16 -13.05 -3.59
CA VAL A 77 -8.75 -11.65 -3.35
C VAL A 77 -7.26 -11.57 -3.00
N ALA A 78 -6.78 -12.43 -2.10
CA ALA A 78 -5.37 -12.47 -1.70
C ALA A 78 -4.44 -12.77 -2.89
N SER A 79 -4.83 -13.72 -3.75
CA SER A 79 -4.10 -14.08 -4.97
C SER A 79 -4.10 -12.95 -6.00
N GLY A 80 -5.26 -12.38 -6.31
CA GLY A 80 -5.40 -11.29 -7.29
C GLY A 80 -4.63 -10.03 -6.87
N VAL A 81 -4.67 -9.68 -5.58
CA VAL A 81 -3.90 -8.54 -5.06
C VAL A 81 -2.40 -8.85 -5.02
N GLY A 82 -2.01 -10.11 -4.80
CA GLY A 82 -0.63 -10.56 -4.95
C GLY A 82 -0.08 -10.29 -6.36
N PHE A 83 -0.87 -10.58 -7.39
CA PHE A 83 -0.51 -10.28 -8.79
C PHE A 83 -0.35 -8.77 -9.04
N LEU A 84 -1.26 -7.93 -8.52
CA LEU A 84 -1.12 -6.47 -8.58
C LEU A 84 0.16 -5.99 -7.88
N GLY A 85 0.49 -6.59 -6.73
CA GLY A 85 1.72 -6.33 -5.99
C GLY A 85 2.98 -6.66 -6.81
N ALA A 86 3.01 -7.82 -7.47
CA ALA A 86 4.08 -8.21 -8.37
C ALA A 86 4.23 -7.22 -9.55
N GLY A 87 3.11 -6.80 -10.16
CA GLY A 87 3.11 -5.79 -11.22
C GLY A 87 3.72 -4.46 -10.79
N ILE A 88 3.42 -3.99 -9.57
CA ILE A 88 3.99 -2.75 -9.01
C ILE A 88 5.50 -2.87 -8.76
N ILE A 89 5.97 -4.05 -8.35
CA ILE A 89 7.41 -4.31 -8.16
C ILE A 89 8.11 -4.28 -9.52
N LEU A 90 7.62 -5.03 -10.50
CA LEU A 90 8.20 -5.09 -11.85
C LEU A 90 8.22 -3.73 -12.54
N GLN A 91 7.11 -2.97 -12.44
CA GLN A 91 7.02 -1.64 -13.01
C GLN A 91 8.02 -0.65 -12.39
N GLN A 92 8.30 -0.77 -11.09
CA GLN A 92 9.32 0.04 -10.42
C GLN A 92 10.74 -0.38 -10.80
N SER A 93 11.01 -1.68 -10.92
CA SER A 93 12.30 -2.20 -11.35
C SER A 93 12.65 -1.76 -12.78
N HIS A 94 11.69 -1.79 -13.71
CA HIS A 94 11.92 -1.40 -15.10
C HIS A 94 12.18 0.11 -15.28
N ARG A 95 11.73 0.96 -14.35
CA ARG A 95 11.90 2.42 -14.42
C ARG A 95 13.29 2.89 -13.99
N GLU A 96 14.06 2.08 -13.27
CA GLU A 96 15.45 2.37 -12.88
C GLU A 96 16.41 1.39 -13.55
N LEU A 97 16.73 1.66 -14.82
CA LEU A 97 17.65 0.87 -15.67
C LEU A 97 19.11 0.75 -15.16
N ASN A 98 19.41 1.19 -13.93
CA ASN A 98 20.80 1.31 -13.46
C ASN A 98 21.06 0.88 -12.00
N LYS A 99 20.07 0.29 -11.29
CA LYS A 99 20.28 -0.29 -9.96
C LYS A 99 19.45 -1.54 -9.76
N VAL A 100 20.13 -2.67 -9.54
CA VAL A 100 19.56 -3.93 -9.04
C VAL A 100 19.16 -3.76 -7.56
N GLN A 101 18.16 -2.92 -7.29
CA GLN A 101 17.55 -2.82 -5.96
C GLN A 101 16.05 -3.04 -6.11
N VAL A 102 15.53 -4.02 -5.38
CA VAL A 102 14.11 -4.36 -5.34
C VAL A 102 13.34 -3.21 -4.68
N LYS A 103 12.94 -2.22 -5.48
CA LYS A 103 12.08 -1.12 -5.05
C LYS A 103 10.61 -1.56 -5.16
N GLY A 104 9.83 -1.14 -4.17
CA GLY A 104 8.38 -1.37 -4.20
C GLY A 104 7.88 -2.54 -3.38
N LEU A 105 8.75 -3.38 -2.80
CA LEU A 105 8.35 -4.51 -1.96
C LEU A 105 7.42 -4.07 -0.81
N THR A 106 7.78 -3.01 -0.08
CA THR A 106 6.91 -2.46 0.97
C THR A 106 5.61 -1.88 0.41
N SER A 107 5.61 -1.34 -0.83
CA SER A 107 4.39 -0.81 -1.44
C SER A 107 3.43 -1.94 -1.80
N ALA A 108 3.95 -3.02 -2.40
CA ALA A 108 3.18 -4.23 -2.67
C ALA A 108 2.62 -4.83 -1.38
N ALA A 109 3.46 -5.00 -0.35
CA ALA A 109 3.02 -5.50 0.96
C ALA A 109 1.93 -4.62 1.60
N THR A 110 2.04 -3.29 1.51
CA THR A 110 0.99 -2.41 2.04
C THR A 110 -0.33 -2.53 1.28
N ILE A 111 -0.29 -2.73 -0.04
CA ILE A 111 -1.51 -2.91 -0.85
C ILE A 111 -2.17 -4.23 -0.50
N TRP A 112 -1.37 -5.28 -0.32
CA TRP A 112 -1.85 -6.58 0.16
C TRP A 112 -2.53 -6.48 1.53
N LEU A 113 -1.90 -5.79 2.49
CA LEU A 113 -2.52 -5.53 3.80
C LEU A 113 -3.80 -4.70 3.69
N ALA A 114 -3.83 -3.68 2.83
CA ALA A 114 -5.02 -2.84 2.64
C ALA A 114 -6.20 -3.63 2.05
N ALA A 115 -5.93 -4.60 1.16
CA ALA A 115 -6.95 -5.54 0.70
C ALA A 115 -7.45 -6.44 1.84
N GLY A 116 -6.54 -6.99 2.65
CA GLY A 116 -6.93 -7.80 3.81
C GLY A 116 -7.80 -7.05 4.83
N LEU A 117 -7.46 -5.78 5.12
CA LEU A 117 -8.28 -4.92 5.98
C LEU A 117 -9.62 -4.54 5.34
N GLY A 118 -9.65 -4.36 4.02
CA GLY A 118 -10.88 -4.19 3.26
C GLY A 118 -11.78 -5.41 3.35
N ALA A 119 -11.24 -6.61 3.11
CA ALA A 119 -11.93 -7.89 3.29
C ALA A 119 -12.46 -8.07 4.72
N ALA A 120 -11.66 -7.78 5.74
CA ALA A 120 -12.09 -7.84 7.14
C ALA A 120 -13.22 -6.84 7.45
N SER A 121 -13.19 -5.64 6.87
CA SER A 121 -14.27 -4.65 6.95
C SER A 121 -15.54 -5.19 6.27
N GLY A 122 -15.38 -5.81 5.10
CA GLY A 122 -16.43 -6.51 4.36
C GLY A 122 -16.99 -7.74 5.09
N CYS A 123 -16.24 -8.35 6.02
CA CYS A 123 -16.76 -9.36 6.96
C CYS A 123 -17.48 -8.75 8.17
N GLY A 124 -17.37 -7.44 8.42
CA GLY A 124 -17.93 -6.79 9.61
C GLY A 124 -17.05 -6.93 10.87
N LEU A 125 -15.80 -7.37 10.71
CA LEU A 125 -14.85 -7.61 11.79
C LEU A 125 -14.16 -6.32 12.24
N TRP A 126 -14.95 -5.35 12.73
CA TRP A 126 -14.50 -3.98 13.03
C TRP A 126 -13.33 -3.92 14.03
N GLN A 127 -13.28 -4.82 15.01
CA GLN A 127 -12.17 -4.91 15.97
C GLN A 127 -10.85 -5.28 15.28
N MET A 128 -10.86 -6.28 14.39
CA MET A 128 -9.67 -6.66 13.61
C MET A 128 -9.21 -5.53 12.72
N VAL A 129 -10.16 -4.81 12.12
CA VAL A 129 -9.87 -3.67 11.24
C VAL A 129 -9.18 -2.55 12.01
N LEU A 130 -9.66 -2.19 13.20
CA LEU A 130 -9.04 -1.15 14.05
C LEU A 130 -7.63 -1.54 14.48
N VAL A 131 -7.46 -2.74 15.04
CA VAL A 131 -6.16 -3.23 15.52
C VAL A 131 -5.17 -3.36 14.37
N GLY A 132 -5.57 -3.97 13.25
CA GLY A 132 -4.73 -4.14 12.08
C GLY A 132 -4.34 -2.81 11.42
N THR A 133 -5.25 -1.84 11.37
CA THR A 133 -4.96 -0.48 10.88
C THR A 133 -3.95 0.22 11.79
N PHE A 134 -4.12 0.11 13.12
CA PHE A 134 -3.20 0.69 14.09
C PHE A 134 -1.77 0.13 13.94
N PHE A 135 -1.61 -1.19 13.84
CA PHE A 135 -0.30 -1.81 13.61
C PHE A 135 0.31 -1.43 12.26
N THR A 136 -0.52 -1.37 11.22
CA THR A 136 -0.10 -0.97 9.88
C THR A 136 0.44 0.46 9.88
N LEU A 137 -0.29 1.40 10.48
CA LEU A 137 0.12 2.80 10.58
C LEU A 137 1.34 2.97 11.49
N SER A 138 1.41 2.24 12.61
CA SER A 138 2.56 2.26 13.52
C SER A 138 3.83 1.80 12.80
N THR A 139 3.76 0.70 12.07
CA THR A 139 4.88 0.15 11.28
C THR A 139 5.32 1.13 10.18
N LEU A 140 4.36 1.70 9.44
CA LEU A 140 4.64 2.65 8.36
C LEU A 140 5.19 3.99 8.86
N SER A 141 4.74 4.46 10.02
CA SER A 141 5.10 5.75 10.59
C SER A 141 6.40 5.69 11.40
N GLY A 142 6.65 4.59 12.11
CA GLY A 142 7.87 4.39 12.89
C GLY A 142 9.15 4.49 12.04
N ILE A 143 9.13 3.88 10.85
CA ILE A 143 10.28 3.90 9.92
C ILE A 143 10.51 5.30 9.32
N LYS A 144 9.46 6.10 9.11
CA LYS A 144 9.59 7.46 8.57
C LYS A 144 10.25 8.42 9.55
N ARG A 145 9.95 8.32 10.85
CA ARG A 145 10.59 9.16 11.88
C ARG A 145 12.09 8.90 11.95
N LEU A 146 12.52 7.66 11.76
CA LEU A 146 13.92 7.27 11.72
C LEU A 146 14.65 7.82 10.48
N LYS A 147 14.02 7.79 9.29
CA LYS A 147 14.61 8.38 8.07
C LYS A 147 14.74 9.90 8.10
N LYS A 148 13.85 10.63 8.79
CA LYS A 148 13.93 12.09 8.92
C LYS A 148 15.21 12.55 9.65
N LYS A 149 15.92 11.64 10.35
CA LYS A 149 17.22 11.91 10.98
C LYS A 149 18.44 11.76 10.05
N GLN A 150 18.29 11.37 8.79
CA GLN A 150 19.41 11.40 7.85
C GLN A 150 19.36 12.69 7.02
N PRO A 151 20.25 13.66 7.29
CA PRO A 151 20.17 14.96 6.65
C PRO A 151 20.56 14.78 5.19
N LEU A 152 19.59 15.01 4.31
CA LEU A 152 19.76 15.15 2.86
C LEU A 152 20.90 16.15 2.51
N ALA A 153 21.22 17.05 3.46
CA ALA A 153 22.38 17.93 3.42
C ALA A 153 23.74 17.19 3.27
N LYS A 154 23.91 15.98 3.83
CA LYS A 154 25.18 15.24 3.72
C LYS A 154 25.43 14.73 2.30
N TYR A 155 24.37 14.36 1.58
CA TYR A 155 24.45 13.89 0.18
C TYR A 155 24.71 15.05 -0.80
N ILE A 156 24.04 16.20 -0.60
CA ILE A 156 24.23 17.41 -1.41
C ILE A 156 25.65 17.99 -1.19
N LYS A 157 26.16 17.96 0.05
CA LYS A 157 27.52 18.43 0.39
C LYS A 157 28.61 17.56 -0.24
N GLY A 158 28.41 16.24 -0.32
CA GLY A 158 29.31 15.31 -1.01
C GLY A 158 29.42 15.60 -2.51
N ARG A 159 28.30 15.87 -3.19
CA ARG A 159 28.28 16.16 -4.64
C ARG A 159 29.01 17.47 -4.99
N LYS A 160 28.82 18.53 -4.20
CA LYS A 160 29.54 19.81 -4.38
C LYS A 160 31.05 19.69 -4.16
N LYS A 161 31.49 18.78 -3.28
CA LYS A 161 32.92 18.54 -3.07
C LYS A 161 33.56 17.85 -4.27
N ILE A 162 32.87 16.84 -4.83
CA ILE A 162 33.35 16.11 -6.02
C ILE A 162 33.41 17.03 -7.24
N SER A 163 32.43 17.93 -7.43
CA SER A 163 32.46 18.87 -8.56
C SER A 163 33.62 19.86 -8.47
N ARG A 164 34.03 20.28 -7.26
CA ARG A 164 35.19 21.16 -7.09
C ARG A 164 36.51 20.44 -7.39
N ILE A 165 36.65 19.20 -6.92
CA ILE A 165 37.87 18.40 -7.15
C ILE A 165 38.05 18.14 -8.65
N ASN A 166 36.99 17.79 -9.39
CA ASN A 166 37.09 17.62 -10.84
C ASN A 166 37.47 18.92 -11.54
N GLN A 167 36.96 20.06 -11.09
CA GLN A 167 37.29 21.36 -11.67
C GLN A 167 38.76 21.77 -11.40
N GLU A 168 39.32 21.38 -10.25
CA GLU A 168 40.73 21.58 -9.91
C GLU A 168 41.65 20.69 -10.75
N ILE A 169 41.28 19.42 -10.96
CA ILE A 169 42.04 18.47 -11.78
C ILE A 169 42.08 18.93 -13.24
N ASP A 170 40.94 19.31 -13.83
CA ASP A 170 40.88 19.83 -15.21
C ASP A 170 41.74 21.09 -15.39
N SER A 171 41.84 21.95 -14.36
CA SER A 171 42.69 23.14 -14.41
C SER A 171 44.19 22.83 -14.32
N SER A 172 44.56 21.77 -13.58
CA SER A 172 45.95 21.33 -13.45
C SER A 172 46.46 20.62 -14.70
N ASP A 173 45.62 19.80 -15.35
CA ASP A 173 45.99 19.09 -16.57
C ASP A 173 46.23 20.06 -17.75
N ASN A 174 45.37 21.08 -17.86
CA ASN A 174 45.50 22.11 -18.89
C ASN A 174 46.70 23.05 -18.67
N SER A 175 47.26 23.09 -17.46
CA SER A 175 48.47 23.86 -17.14
C SER A 175 49.79 23.08 -17.35
N ALA A 176 49.71 21.75 -17.41
CA ALA A 176 50.87 20.87 -17.63
C ALA A 176 51.12 20.54 -19.12
N SER A 177 50.14 20.84 -19.99
CA SER A 177 50.20 20.63 -21.45
C SER A 177 50.71 21.84 -22.24
N HIS A 178 51.15 22.91 -21.57
CA HIS A 178 51.76 24.13 -22.15
C HIS A 178 53.19 24.29 -21.63
#